data_AF-A0A7R7GN99-F1
#
_entry.id   AF-A0A7R7GN99-F1
#
_cell.length_a   1.000
_cell.length_b   1.000
_cell.length_c   1.000
_cell.angle_alpha   90.00
_cell.angle_beta   90.00
_cell.angle_gamma   90.00
#
_symmetry.space_group_name_H-M   'P 1'
#
loop_
_entity.id
_entity.type
_entity.pdbx_description
1 polymer ?
#
loop_
_entity_poly.entity_id
_entity_poly.type
_entity_poly.pdbx_seq_one_letter_code
_entity_poly.pdbx_strand_id
1 'polypeptide(L)' 'MNMPVNKRINGTEVTAKPVFKGGALPAYWVATIDNHMLLQTFPSASAVFRFAQQRPVGF' A
#
# COMPACT_ATOMS: atom_id res chain seq x y z
N MET A 1 -8.06 -6.61 -12.96
CA MET A 1 -8.66 -5.69 -11.96
C MET A 1 -7.51 -4.86 -11.38
N ASN A 2 -7.22 -3.70 -11.98
CA ASN A 2 -5.99 -2.93 -11.71
C ASN A 2 -6.26 -1.75 -10.78
N MET A 3 -7.13 -1.95 -9.79
CA MET A 3 -7.64 -0.87 -8.95
C MET A 3 -6.83 -0.78 -7.64
N PRO A 4 -6.53 0.44 -7.16
CA PRO A 4 -5.95 0.62 -5.85
C PRO A 4 -6.88 0.04 -4.78
N VAL A 5 -6.31 -0.60 -3.76
CA VAL A 5 -7.06 -1.21 -2.67
C VAL A 5 -6.91 -0.32 -1.45
N ASN A 6 -8.01 0.25 -0.99
CA ASN A 6 -8.04 1.07 0.21
C ASN A 6 -8.52 0.22 1.41
N LYS A 7 -7.88 0.40 2.56
CA LYS A 7 -8.24 -0.22 3.82
C LYS A 7 -7.95 0.72 4.97
N ARG A 8 -8.89 0.80 5.92
CA ARG A 8 -8.67 1.53 7.18
C ARG A 8 -7.98 0.61 8.19
N ILE A 9 -6.84 1.02 8.73
CA ILE A 9 -6.04 0.26 9.69
C ILE A 9 -5.75 1.17 10.87
N ASN A 10 -6.14 0.78 12.09
CA ASN A 10 -5.96 1.58 13.31
C ASN A 10 -6.46 3.03 13.18
N GLY A 11 -7.62 3.22 12.53
CA GLY A 11 -8.19 4.55 12.28
C GLY A 11 -7.59 5.31 11.09
N THR A 12 -6.42 4.90 10.60
CA THR A 12 -5.67 5.53 9.50
C THR A 12 -6.10 4.94 8.15
N GLU A 13 -6.24 5.80 7.14
CA GLU A 13 -6.50 5.33 5.77
C GLU A 13 -5.22 4.82 5.12
N VAL A 14 -5.25 3.59 4.61
CA VAL A 14 -4.12 2.94 3.94
C VAL A 14 -4.54 2.51 2.55
N THR A 15 -3.94 3.13 1.54
CA THR A 15 -4.16 2.79 0.14
C THR A 15 -2.96 2.02 -0.41
N ALA A 16 -3.19 0.82 -0.93
CA ALA A 16 -2.22 0.03 -1.66
C ALA A 16 -2.47 0.20 -3.17
N LYS A 17 -1.51 0.79 -3.89
CA LYS A 17 -1.62 1.02 -5.34
C LYS A 17 -0.70 0.05 -6.10
N PRO A 18 -1.21 -0.73 -7.07
CA PRO A 18 -0.37 -1.57 -7.91
C PRO A 18 0.37 -0.71 -8.95
N VAL A 19 1.66 -1.00 -9.17
CA VAL A 19 2.48 -0.38 -10.21
C VAL A 19 2.87 -1.42 -11.24
N PHE A 20 2.50 -1.18 -12.50
CA PHE A 20 2.76 -2.09 -13.62
C PHE A 20 3.93 -1.57 -14.46
N LYS A 21 4.86 -2.47 -14.80
CA LYS A 21 5.96 -2.20 -15.72
C LYS A 21 5.83 -3.05 -16.99
N GLY A 22 4.70 -2.91 -17.69
CA GLY A 22 4.44 -3.58 -18.97
C GLY A 22 3.96 -5.03 -18.89
N GLY A 23 3.77 -5.60 -17.69
CA GLY A 23 3.21 -6.95 -17.49
C GLY A 23 1.74 -6.95 -17.06
N ALA A 24 1.08 -8.11 -17.15
CA ALA A 24 -0.29 -8.32 -16.66
C ALA A 24 -0.39 -8.34 -15.12
N LEU A 25 0.74 -8.59 -14.45
CA LEU A 25 0.86 -8.53 -12.99
C LEU A 25 1.58 -7.24 -12.57
N PRO A 26 1.23 -6.67 -11.41
CA PRO A 26 1.96 -5.54 -10.86
C PRO A 26 3.41 -5.93 -10.57
N ALA A 27 4.35 -5.09 -10.99
CA ALA A 27 5.77 -5.26 -10.71
C ALA A 27 6.07 -5.01 -9.23
N TYR A 28 5.36 -4.07 -8.62
CA TYR A 28 5.39 -3.79 -7.19
C TYR A 28 4.14 -3.02 -6.78
N TRP A 29 3.99 -2.83 -5.48
CA TRP A 29 2.93 -2.07 -4.84
C TRP A 29 3.54 -0.91 -4.07
N VAL A 30 2.82 0.21 -4.03
CA VAL A 30 3.18 1.35 -3.20
C VAL A 30 2.07 1.59 -2.18
N ALA A 31 2.47 2.10 -1.02
CA ALA A 31 1.57 2.40 0.07
C ALA A 31 1.38 3.92 0.18
N THR A 32 0.15 4.33 0.43
CA THR A 32 -0.19 5.69 0.84
C THR A 32 -0.90 5.58 2.18
N ILE A 33 -0.34 6.16 3.23
CA ILE A 33 -0.87 6.12 4.60
C ILE A 33 -1.18 7.55 4.99
N ASP A 34 -2.43 7.84 5.36
CA ASP A 34 -2.85 9.20 5.74
C ASP A 34 -2.50 10.26 4.67
N ASN A 35 -2.73 9.92 3.39
CA ASN A 35 -2.35 10.75 2.24
C ASN A 35 -0.82 10.94 2.03
N HIS A 36 0.03 10.31 2.85
CA HIS A 36 1.49 10.31 2.68
C HIS A 36 1.93 9.04 1.95
N MET A 37 2.51 9.21 0.75
CA MET A 37 3.08 8.10 0.00
C MET A 37 4.39 7.64 0.64
N LEU A 38 4.51 6.34 0.91
CA LEU A 38 5.76 5.75 1.36
C LEU A 38 6.71 5.58 0.17
N LEU A 39 7.98 5.91 0.37
CA LEU A 39 9.06 5.69 -0.61
C LEU A 39 9.47 4.21 -0.73
N GLN A 40 8.83 3.32 0.02
CA GLN A 40 9.08 1.88 -0.01
C GLN A 40 8.17 1.17 -1.00
N THR A 41 8.73 0.20 -1.73
CA THR A 41 8.00 -0.70 -2.62
C THR A 41 7.68 -2.02 -1.92
N PHE A 42 6.51 -2.59 -2.21
CA PHE A 42 6.02 -3.82 -1.62
C PHE A 42 5.76 -4.88 -2.70
N PRO A 43 5.92 -6.18 -2.40
CA PRO A 43 5.66 -7.25 -3.37
C PRO A 43 4.15 -7.50 -3.59
N SER A 44 3.28 -7.06 -2.68
CA SER A 44 1.83 -7.29 -2.75
C SER A 44 1.03 -6.28 -1.92
N ALA A 45 -0.27 -6.15 -2.20
CA ALA A 45 -1.19 -5.33 -1.39
C ALA A 45 -1.23 -5.79 0.09
N SER A 46 -1.22 -7.11 0.33
CA SER A 46 -1.22 -7.67 1.68
C SER A 46 0.01 -7.28 2.48
N ALA A 47 1.17 -7.16 1.83
CA ALA A 47 2.40 -6.68 2.46
C ALA A 47 2.28 -5.21 2.89
N VAL A 48 1.64 -4.36 2.08
CA VAL A 48 1.32 -2.96 2.44
C VAL A 48 0.49 -2.92 3.72
N PHE A 49 -0.59 -3.71 3.78
CA PHE A 49 -1.48 -3.71 4.95
C PHE A 49 -0.81 -4.26 6.21
N ARG A 50 -0.02 -5.34 6.09
CA ARG A 50 0.76 -5.87 7.23
C ARG A 50 1.76 -4.85 7.76
N PHE A 51 2.43 -4.12 6.87
CA PHE A 51 3.35 -3.06 7.25
C PHE A 51 2.63 -1.94 8.01
N ALA A 52 1.47 -1.50 7.53
CA ALA A 52 0.67 -0.49 8.21
C ALA A 52 0.09 -0.98 9.54
N GLN A 53 -0.16 -2.29 9.71
CA GLN A 53 -0.57 -2.86 10.99
C GLN A 53 0.57 -2.86 12.03
N GLN A 54 1.81 -3.00 11.59
CA GLN A 54 2.99 -3.09 12.47
C GLN A 54 3.54 -1.72 12.90
N ARG A 55 3.16 -0.63 12.23
CA ARG A 55 3.53 0.74 12.62
C ARG A 55 2.33 1.40 13.31
N PRO A 56 2.35 1.59 14.64
CA PRO A 56 1.40 2.47 15.29
C PRO A 56 1.65 3.89 14.78
N VAL A 57 0.57 4.57 14.43
CA VAL A 57 0.55 5.96 13.97
C VAL A 57 1.34 6.82 14.97
N GLY A 58 2.48 7.32 14.52
CA GLY A 58 3.44 8.10 15.28
C GLY A 58 4.55 8.52 14.32
N PHE A 59 4.22 9.51 13.49
CA PHE A 59 5.21 10.24 12.68
C PHE A 59 5.97 11.22 13.56
#